data_AF-A0A7S2JE28-F1
#
_entry.id   AF-A0A7S2JE28-F1
#
_cell.length_a   1.000
_cell.length_b   1.000
_cell.length_c   1.000
_cell.angle_alpha   90.00
_cell.angle_beta   90.00
_cell.angle_gamma   90.00
#
_symmetry.space_group_name_H-M   'P 1'
#
loop_
_entity.id
_entity.type
_entity.pdbx_description
1 polymer ?
#
loop_
_entity_poly.entity_id
_entity_poly.type
_entity_poly.pdbx_seq_one_letter_code
_entity_poly.pdbx_strand_id
1 'polypeptide(L)'
;RAFALAPGFLAAEDLQAIHAAAHHPSVAEINDRKGYLAFKHRVWRFEAQLRVLHPGLYFRLFGLMAQADSEKWRRLRRNSKKRQVYPEIEYISYDVAEMGEPCFIEPHVDNKSAVTLVAMLSEPCAYAGGRSCFRRTDGREGSRELELQQGDVVLFRGEKL
;
A
#
# COMPACT_ATOMS: atom_id res chain seq x y z
N ARG A 1 17.83 4.16 -6.20
CA ARG A 1 16.72 5.07 -5.80
C ARG A 1 15.66 4.19 -5.12
N ALA A 2 15.29 4.50 -3.87
CA ALA A 2 14.57 3.56 -2.99
C ALA A 2 13.08 3.37 -3.39
N PHE A 3 12.43 4.43 -3.85
CA PHE A 3 11.01 4.43 -4.22
C PHE A 3 10.74 5.16 -5.56
N ALA A 4 9.51 5.04 -6.06
CA ALA A 4 8.90 5.84 -7.11
C ALA A 4 7.66 6.55 -6.54
N LEU A 5 7.36 7.74 -7.05
CA LEU A 5 6.21 8.52 -6.65
C LEU A 5 5.38 8.82 -7.91
N ALA A 6 4.08 8.68 -7.82
CA ALA A 6 3.10 9.06 -8.83
C ALA A 6 2.10 10.01 -8.17
N PRO A 7 2.38 11.33 -8.17
CA PRO A 7 1.49 12.31 -7.56
C PRO A 7 0.16 12.40 -8.29
N GLY A 8 -0.96 12.52 -7.56
CA GLY A 8 -2.31 12.64 -8.12
C GLY A 8 -2.68 11.50 -9.08
N PHE A 9 -2.13 10.30 -8.88
CA PHE A 9 -2.38 9.17 -9.78
C PHE A 9 -3.84 8.69 -9.70
N LEU A 10 -4.46 8.80 -8.52
CA LEU A 10 -5.86 8.48 -8.31
C LEU A 10 -6.69 9.76 -8.40
N ALA A 11 -7.63 9.79 -9.34
CA ALA A 11 -8.64 10.83 -9.41
C ALA A 11 -9.74 10.60 -8.36
N ALA A 12 -10.61 11.61 -8.15
CA ALA A 12 -11.73 11.50 -7.21
C ALA A 12 -12.64 10.28 -7.50
N GLU A 13 -12.87 9.97 -8.78
CA GLU A 13 -13.62 8.79 -9.21
C GLU A 13 -12.93 7.48 -8.81
N ASP A 14 -11.60 7.43 -8.89
CA ASP A 14 -10.81 6.27 -8.48
C ASP A 14 -10.90 6.07 -6.96
N LEU A 15 -10.85 7.16 -6.18
CA LEU A 15 -11.00 7.12 -4.73
C LEU A 15 -12.38 6.60 -4.33
N GLN A 16 -13.44 7.10 -4.96
CA GLN A 16 -14.81 6.63 -4.73
C GLN A 16 -14.95 5.14 -5.05
N ALA A 17 -14.39 4.69 -6.17
CA ALA A 17 -14.39 3.28 -6.56
C ALA A 17 -13.64 2.39 -5.55
N ILE A 18 -12.50 2.85 -5.04
CA ILE A 18 -11.74 2.14 -4.00
C ILE A 18 -12.56 2.04 -2.71
N HIS A 19 -13.14 3.14 -2.24
CA HIS A 19 -13.97 3.13 -1.04
C HIS A 19 -15.18 2.22 -1.20
N ALA A 20 -15.89 2.28 -2.32
CA ALA A 20 -17.05 1.43 -2.60
C ALA A 20 -16.67 -0.06 -2.63
N ALA A 21 -15.56 -0.41 -3.27
CA ALA A 21 -15.09 -1.80 -3.33
C ALA A 21 -14.64 -2.31 -1.96
N ALA A 22 -13.95 -1.49 -1.16
CA ALA A 22 -13.48 -1.87 0.17
C ALA A 22 -14.60 -2.05 1.19
N HIS A 23 -15.71 -1.30 1.05
CA HIS A 23 -16.90 -1.42 1.92
C HIS A 23 -17.99 -2.32 1.34
N HIS A 24 -17.68 -3.07 0.27
CA HIS A 24 -18.65 -4.01 -0.28
C HIS A 24 -19.04 -5.06 0.78
N PRO A 25 -20.33 -5.47 0.90
CA PRO A 25 -20.79 -6.35 1.99
C PRO A 25 -20.09 -7.71 2.09
N SER A 26 -19.46 -8.17 1.00
CA SER A 26 -18.71 -9.42 0.98
C SER A 26 -17.25 -9.29 1.45
N VAL A 27 -16.78 -8.07 1.74
CA VAL A 27 -15.41 -7.82 2.20
C VAL A 27 -15.36 -8.07 3.70
N ALA A 28 -14.41 -8.88 4.11
CA ALA A 28 -14.16 -9.16 5.52
C ALA A 28 -12.91 -8.43 6.00
N GLU A 29 -12.95 -7.99 7.24
CA GLU A 29 -11.77 -7.56 7.97
C GLU A 29 -10.83 -8.75 8.17
N ILE A 30 -9.52 -8.52 8.02
CA ILE A 30 -8.51 -9.55 8.18
C ILE A 30 -7.78 -9.40 9.52
N ASN A 31 -7.65 -10.51 10.23
CA ASN A 31 -6.91 -10.62 11.49
C ASN A 31 -5.81 -11.69 11.37
N ASP A 32 -5.05 -11.67 10.28
CA ASP A 32 -4.03 -12.68 9.94
C ASP A 32 -2.60 -12.26 10.30
N ARG A 33 -2.44 -11.13 11.00
CA ARG A 33 -1.14 -10.58 11.38
C ARG A 33 -0.59 -11.25 12.64
N LYS A 34 0.71 -11.58 12.64
CA LYS A 34 1.38 -12.25 13.76
C LYS A 34 1.49 -11.29 14.95
N GLY A 35 1.17 -11.76 16.16
CA GLY A 35 1.06 -10.94 17.38
C GLY A 35 2.35 -10.30 17.92
N TYR A 36 3.45 -10.26 17.16
CA TYR A 36 4.70 -9.59 17.55
C TYR A 36 4.88 -8.21 16.90
N LEU A 37 4.01 -7.82 15.96
CA LEU A 37 4.01 -6.47 15.38
C LEU A 37 2.81 -5.72 15.95
N ALA A 38 3.06 -4.56 16.56
CA ALA A 38 1.98 -3.70 17.02
C ALA A 38 1.34 -3.02 15.79
N PHE A 39 0.18 -3.52 15.39
CA PHE A 39 -0.67 -2.90 14.38
C PHE A 39 -1.83 -2.22 15.08
N LYS A 40 -1.88 -0.89 15.03
CA LYS A 40 -3.00 -0.12 15.57
C LYS A 40 -3.77 0.49 14.42
N HIS A 41 -4.42 -0.37 13.65
CA HIS A 41 -5.23 -0.02 12.49
C HIS A 41 -6.10 -1.22 12.10
N ARG A 42 -7.15 -0.97 11.32
CA ARG A 42 -8.03 -2.01 10.78
C ARG A 42 -7.69 -2.27 9.31
N VAL A 43 -7.88 -3.52 8.86
CA VAL A 43 -7.49 -3.93 7.51
C VAL A 43 -8.54 -4.80 6.86
N TRP A 44 -8.83 -4.53 5.60
CA TRP A 44 -9.75 -5.31 4.79
C TRP A 44 -9.09 -5.75 3.49
N ARG A 45 -9.25 -7.03 3.13
CA ARG A 45 -8.76 -7.56 1.83
C ARG A 45 -9.90 -7.50 0.81
N PHE A 46 -9.75 -6.66 -0.19
CA PHE A 46 -10.83 -6.33 -1.14
C PHE A 46 -10.43 -6.47 -2.62
N GLU A 47 -9.31 -7.13 -2.91
CA GLU A 47 -8.79 -7.34 -4.26
C GLU A 47 -9.85 -7.92 -5.22
N ALA A 48 -10.57 -8.95 -4.79
CA ALA A 48 -11.56 -9.62 -5.62
C ALA A 48 -12.69 -8.64 -6.02
N GLN A 49 -13.13 -7.81 -5.08
CA GLN A 49 -14.17 -6.81 -5.30
C GLN A 49 -13.68 -5.72 -6.24
N LEU A 50 -12.47 -5.18 -6.03
CA LEU A 50 -11.91 -4.17 -6.90
C LEU A 50 -11.76 -4.69 -8.34
N ARG A 51 -11.30 -5.95 -8.50
CA ARG A 51 -11.13 -6.58 -9.81
C ARG A 51 -12.45 -6.78 -10.55
N VAL A 52 -13.53 -7.12 -9.84
CA VAL A 52 -14.84 -7.40 -10.45
C VAL A 52 -15.61 -6.10 -10.71
N LEU A 53 -15.65 -5.19 -9.75
CA LEU A 53 -16.47 -3.97 -9.83
C LEU A 53 -15.79 -2.86 -10.64
N HIS A 54 -14.46 -2.76 -10.55
CA HIS A 54 -13.68 -1.69 -11.19
C HIS A 54 -12.42 -2.24 -11.90
N PRO A 55 -12.57 -3.13 -12.90
CA PRO A 55 -11.45 -3.80 -13.55
C PRO A 55 -10.45 -2.82 -14.19
N GLY A 56 -10.92 -1.69 -14.73
CA GLY A 56 -10.04 -0.67 -15.32
C GLY A 56 -9.07 -0.06 -14.30
N LEU A 57 -9.56 0.28 -13.11
CA LEU A 57 -8.74 0.79 -12.01
C LEU A 57 -7.79 -0.28 -11.49
N TYR A 58 -8.28 -1.51 -11.31
CA TYR A 58 -7.46 -2.66 -10.95
C TYR A 58 -6.26 -2.81 -11.91
N PHE A 59 -6.49 -2.86 -13.22
CA PHE A 59 -5.41 -3.00 -14.19
C PHE A 59 -4.48 -1.79 -14.25
N ARG A 60 -4.99 -0.56 -14.06
CA ARG A 60 -4.15 0.65 -13.96
C ARG A 60 -3.18 0.59 -12.80
N LEU A 61 -3.63 0.15 -11.61
CA LEU A 61 -2.78 0.01 -10.42
C LEU A 61 -1.63 -0.98 -10.67
N PHE A 62 -1.94 -2.17 -11.18
CA PHE A 62 -0.89 -3.16 -11.49
C PHE A 62 -0.01 -2.76 -12.68
N GLY A 63 -0.57 -2.03 -13.66
CA GLY A 63 0.19 -1.44 -14.75
C GLY A 63 1.25 -0.48 -14.24
N LEU A 64 0.90 0.40 -13.29
CA LEU A 64 1.83 1.32 -12.65
C LEU A 64 2.94 0.57 -11.89
N MET A 65 2.59 -0.49 -11.14
CA MET A 65 3.57 -1.33 -10.45
C MET A 65 4.55 -2.01 -11.41
N ALA A 66 4.03 -2.57 -12.50
CA ALA A 66 4.83 -3.25 -13.52
C ALA A 66 5.76 -2.27 -14.26
N GLN A 67 5.26 -1.09 -14.59
CA GLN A 67 6.05 -0.03 -15.22
C GLN A 67 7.19 0.41 -14.29
N ALA A 68 6.87 0.76 -13.04
CA ALA A 68 7.87 1.18 -12.05
C ALA A 68 8.94 0.10 -11.82
N ASP A 69 8.55 -1.18 -11.76
CA ASP A 69 9.51 -2.29 -11.69
C ASP A 69 10.42 -2.33 -12.91
N SER A 70 9.86 -2.29 -14.12
CA SER A 70 10.62 -2.42 -15.35
C SER A 70 11.70 -1.33 -15.51
N GLU A 71 11.38 -0.11 -15.07
CA GLU A 71 12.24 1.05 -15.16
C GLU A 71 13.31 1.08 -14.06
N LYS A 72 12.97 0.65 -12.82
CA LYS A 72 13.83 0.86 -11.65
C LYS A 72 14.47 -0.40 -11.07
N TRP A 73 13.73 -1.49 -10.91
CA TRP A 73 14.14 -2.60 -10.02
C TRP A 73 14.29 -3.93 -10.75
N ARG A 74 13.51 -4.16 -11.79
CA ARG A 74 13.46 -5.37 -12.63
C ARG A 74 13.31 -6.66 -11.81
N ARG A 75 12.53 -6.61 -10.71
CA ARG A 75 12.30 -7.72 -9.78
C ARG A 75 11.33 -8.74 -10.35
N LEU A 76 10.28 -8.30 -11.03
CA LEU A 76 9.27 -9.20 -11.60
C LEU A 76 9.90 -10.16 -12.63
N ARG A 77 10.88 -9.66 -13.42
CA ARG A 77 11.65 -10.50 -14.36
C ARG A 77 12.62 -11.46 -13.68
N ARG A 78 13.26 -11.04 -12.58
CA ARG A 78 14.27 -11.84 -11.85
C ARG A 78 13.65 -12.97 -11.03
N ASN A 79 12.40 -12.80 -10.59
CA ASN A 79 11.65 -13.84 -9.88
C ASN A 79 11.11 -14.95 -10.80
N SER A 80 11.50 -14.97 -12.09
CA SER A 80 11.04 -15.91 -13.13
C SER A 80 11.20 -17.42 -12.84
N LYS A 81 11.99 -17.80 -11.82
CA LYS A 81 12.03 -19.20 -11.33
C LYS A 81 10.75 -19.60 -10.56
N LYS A 82 10.02 -18.64 -10.01
CA LYS A 82 8.66 -18.79 -9.44
C LYS A 82 7.73 -17.92 -10.30
N ARG A 83 7.21 -18.49 -11.40
CA ARG A 83 6.48 -17.79 -12.48
C ARG A 83 5.18 -17.06 -12.08
N GLN A 84 4.88 -16.93 -10.80
CA GLN A 84 3.60 -16.41 -10.34
C GLN A 84 3.82 -15.40 -9.21
N VAL A 85 3.50 -14.15 -9.51
CA VAL A 85 3.31 -13.09 -8.51
C VAL A 85 1.80 -13.01 -8.30
N TYR A 86 1.38 -13.03 -7.05
CA TYR A 86 -0.02 -12.90 -6.70
C TYR A 86 -0.28 -11.45 -6.28
N PRO A 87 -1.29 -10.80 -6.87
CA PRO A 87 -1.77 -9.52 -6.34
C PRO A 87 -2.33 -9.74 -4.93
N GLU A 88 -2.13 -8.75 -4.07
CA GLU A 88 -2.80 -8.63 -2.78
C GLU A 88 -3.11 -7.15 -2.59
N ILE A 89 -4.35 -6.81 -2.22
CA ILE A 89 -4.78 -5.43 -2.00
C ILE A 89 -5.47 -5.33 -0.65
N GLU A 90 -4.95 -4.43 0.18
CA GLU A 90 -5.45 -4.13 1.52
C GLU A 90 -5.95 -2.69 1.59
N TYR A 91 -7.15 -2.50 2.15
CA TYR A 91 -7.64 -1.20 2.59
C TYR A 91 -7.31 -1.07 4.07
N ILE A 92 -6.63 0.00 4.47
CA ILE A 92 -6.14 0.18 5.83
C ILE A 92 -6.73 1.47 6.42
N SER A 93 -7.34 1.37 7.60
CA SER A 93 -7.89 2.52 8.33
C SER A 93 -7.15 2.76 9.64
N TYR A 94 -6.68 3.98 9.85
CA TYR A 94 -6.06 4.47 11.07
C TYR A 94 -7.02 5.44 11.78
N ASP A 95 -8.01 4.92 12.50
CA ASP A 95 -9.01 5.74 13.19
C ASP A 95 -8.80 5.72 14.71
N VAL A 96 -8.36 6.86 15.25
CA VAL A 96 -8.10 7.03 16.69
C VAL A 96 -9.38 6.98 17.52
N ALA A 97 -10.51 7.44 16.98
CA ALA A 97 -11.78 7.41 17.70
C ALA A 97 -12.30 5.97 17.85
N GLU A 98 -12.13 5.14 16.82
CA GLU A 98 -12.46 3.71 16.91
C GLU A 98 -11.48 2.95 17.82
N MET A 99 -10.18 3.28 17.76
CA MET A 99 -9.13 2.53 18.46
C MET A 99 -8.91 2.99 19.90
N GLY A 100 -9.33 4.20 20.26
CA GLY A 100 -9.14 4.80 21.58
C GLY A 100 -7.70 5.24 21.89
N GLU A 101 -6.78 5.10 20.94
CA GLU A 101 -5.35 5.40 21.10
C GLU A 101 -4.67 5.75 19.76
N PRO A 102 -3.46 6.35 19.77
CA PRO A 102 -2.74 6.68 18.55
C PRO A 102 -2.51 5.46 17.65
N CYS A 103 -2.96 5.58 16.40
CA CYS A 103 -2.85 4.55 15.38
C CYS A 103 -1.50 4.63 14.67
N PHE A 104 -0.85 3.48 14.46
CA PHE A 104 0.42 3.39 13.76
C PHE A 104 0.71 1.97 13.25
N ILE A 105 1.70 1.90 12.38
CA ILE A 105 2.34 0.66 11.96
C ILE A 105 3.84 0.75 12.29
N GLU A 106 4.37 -0.25 12.99
CA GLU A 106 5.79 -0.29 13.35
C GLU A 106 6.67 -0.45 12.09
N PRO A 107 7.97 -0.05 12.16
CA PRO A 107 8.91 -0.31 11.08
C PRO A 107 8.95 -1.80 10.72
N HIS A 108 8.66 -2.12 9.46
CA HIS A 108 8.63 -3.47 8.94
C HIS A 108 9.04 -3.49 7.47
N VAL A 109 9.14 -4.70 6.92
CA VAL A 109 9.28 -4.92 5.47
C VAL A 109 8.11 -5.77 5.03
N ASP A 110 7.50 -5.39 3.90
CA ASP A 110 6.34 -6.11 3.38
C ASP A 110 6.68 -7.56 3.00
N ASN A 111 5.69 -8.43 3.18
CA ASN A 111 5.78 -9.89 3.12
C ASN A 111 6.33 -10.44 1.79
N LYS A 112 7.65 -10.39 1.59
CA LYS A 112 8.33 -10.88 0.38
C LYS A 112 7.72 -10.30 -0.91
N SER A 113 7.14 -9.11 -0.85
CA SER A 113 6.53 -8.46 -2.02
C SER A 113 7.59 -8.25 -3.10
N ALA A 114 7.20 -8.39 -4.37
CA ALA A 114 8.10 -8.00 -5.45
C ALA A 114 8.17 -6.46 -5.55
N VAL A 115 7.00 -5.84 -5.46
CA VAL A 115 6.75 -4.40 -5.47
C VAL A 115 5.57 -4.16 -4.52
N THR A 116 5.66 -3.11 -3.71
CA THR A 116 4.55 -2.58 -2.93
C THR A 116 4.13 -1.24 -3.51
N LEU A 117 2.82 -0.99 -3.48
CA LEU A 117 2.19 0.28 -3.78
C LEU A 117 1.41 0.73 -2.54
N VAL A 118 1.65 1.95 -2.06
CA VAL A 118 0.86 2.59 -1.00
C VAL A 118 0.20 3.83 -1.60
N ALA A 119 -1.11 3.94 -1.45
CA ALA A 119 -1.90 5.06 -1.91
C ALA A 119 -2.49 5.81 -0.71
N MET A 120 -2.42 7.14 -0.74
CA MET A 120 -3.08 7.97 0.27
C MET A 120 -4.52 8.27 -0.16
N LEU A 121 -5.50 7.81 0.62
CA LEU A 121 -6.92 7.94 0.29
C LEU A 121 -7.60 9.11 1.02
N SER A 122 -7.01 9.59 2.10
CA SER A 122 -7.55 10.66 2.94
C SER A 122 -6.90 12.01 2.62
N GLU A 123 -7.64 13.09 2.84
CA GLU A 123 -7.09 14.44 2.78
C GLU A 123 -6.20 14.73 4.00
N PRO A 124 -5.07 15.46 3.85
CA PRO A 124 -4.18 15.77 4.97
C PRO A 124 -4.82 16.54 6.12
N CYS A 125 -5.91 17.28 5.88
CA CYS A 125 -6.65 17.98 6.93
C CYS A 125 -7.50 17.06 7.81
N ALA A 126 -7.72 15.81 7.39
CA ALA A 126 -8.55 14.84 8.11
C ALA A 126 -7.77 14.08 9.21
N TYR A 127 -6.45 14.26 9.30
CA TYR A 127 -5.60 13.54 10.26
C TYR A 127 -4.39 14.38 10.69
N ALA A 128 -3.73 13.97 11.77
CA ALA A 128 -2.43 14.49 12.17
C ALA A 128 -1.37 13.38 12.01
N GLY A 129 -0.26 13.66 11.31
CA GLY A 129 0.79 12.68 11.04
C GLY A 129 0.70 12.06 9.65
N GLY A 130 0.61 10.73 9.55
CA GLY A 130 0.39 10.01 8.27
C GLY A 130 1.60 9.98 7.32
N ARG A 131 2.83 10.10 7.84
CA ARG A 131 4.05 10.11 7.02
C ARG A 131 4.51 8.69 6.68
N SER A 132 4.90 8.49 5.43
CA SER A 132 5.59 7.28 4.99
C SER A 132 7.09 7.41 5.27
N CYS A 133 7.58 6.62 6.22
CA CYS A 133 8.97 6.66 6.68
C CYS A 133 9.77 5.49 6.13
N PHE A 134 10.85 5.78 5.39
CA PHE A 134 11.73 4.79 4.80
C PHE A 134 13.12 4.85 5.42
N ARG A 135 13.61 3.69 5.88
CA ARG A 135 14.98 3.51 6.38
C ARG A 135 15.66 2.39 5.60
N ARG A 136 16.98 2.50 5.40
CA ARG A 136 17.76 1.42 4.80
C ARG A 136 17.92 0.26 5.79
N THR A 137 17.89 -0.98 5.27
CA THR A 137 18.08 -2.19 6.08
C THR A 137 19.50 -2.36 6.60
N ASP A 138 20.51 -1.73 5.97
CA ASP A 138 21.92 -1.81 6.37
C ASP A 138 22.29 -0.91 7.57
N GLY A 139 21.31 -0.22 8.17
CA GLY A 139 21.48 0.60 9.37
C GLY A 139 22.37 1.84 9.17
N ARG A 140 22.90 2.08 7.96
CA ARG A 140 23.68 3.27 7.63
C ARG A 140 22.74 4.48 7.58
N GLU A 141 23.21 5.62 8.09
CA GLU A 141 22.44 6.85 8.29
C GLU A 141 21.58 7.25 7.07
N GLY A 142 20.40 7.81 7.38
CA GLY A 142 19.43 8.35 6.43
C GLY A 142 18.03 7.76 6.60
N SER A 143 17.14 8.54 7.20
CA SER A 143 15.69 8.37 7.03
C SER A 143 15.21 9.22 5.86
N ARG A 144 14.18 8.75 5.16
CA ARG A 144 13.41 9.57 4.23
C ARG A 144 11.97 9.54 4.69
N GLU A 145 11.38 10.71 4.78
CA GLU A 145 9.96 10.88 5.05
C GLU A 145 9.30 11.38 3.79
N LEU A 146 8.13 10.83 3.49
CA LEU A 146 7.25 11.30 2.43
C LEU A 146 5.91 11.65 3.05
N GLU A 147 5.47 12.87 2.76
CA GLU A 147 4.12 13.31 3.00
C GLU A 147 3.36 13.18 1.67
N LEU A 148 2.32 12.36 1.67
CA LEU A 148 1.50 12.09 0.50
C LEU A 148 0.23 12.94 0.57
N GLN A 149 -0.15 13.55 -0.55
CA GLN A 149 -1.45 14.16 -0.71
C GLN A 149 -2.49 13.10 -1.07
N GLN A 150 -3.78 13.43 -0.93
CA GLN A 150 -4.84 12.54 -1.37
C GLN A 150 -4.66 12.18 -2.85
N GLY A 151 -4.75 10.89 -3.16
CA GLY A 151 -4.57 10.34 -4.50
C GLY A 151 -3.13 10.16 -4.94
N ASP A 152 -2.15 10.58 -4.15
CA ASP A 152 -0.74 10.26 -4.37
C ASP A 152 -0.48 8.77 -4.13
N VAL A 153 0.44 8.24 -4.91
CA VAL A 153 0.89 6.85 -4.82
C VAL A 153 2.41 6.80 -4.68
N VAL A 154 2.90 6.06 -3.69
CA VAL A 154 4.32 5.68 -3.58
C VAL A 154 4.49 4.20 -3.85
N LEU A 155 5.52 3.87 -4.63
CA LEU A 155 5.90 2.49 -4.94
C LEU A 155 7.32 2.21 -4.49
N PHE A 156 7.56 1.03 -3.97
CA PHE A 156 8.90 0.58 -3.60
C PHE A 156 9.03 -0.92 -3.81
N ARG A 157 10.27 -1.39 -4.00
CA ARG A 157 10.53 -2.83 -4.09
C ARG A 157 10.45 -3.46 -2.71
N GLY A 158 10.03 -4.71 -2.63
CA GLY A 158 10.23 -5.48 -1.40
C GLY A 158 11.73 -5.74 -1.17
N GLU A 159 12.13 -5.65 0.09
CA GLU A 159 13.47 -6.00 0.56
C GLU A 159 13.43 -7.34 1.29
N LYS A 160 14.60 -7.94 1.52
CA LYS A 160 14.73 -8.99 2.53
C LYS A 160 15.26 -8.34 3.80
N LEU A 161 14.61 -8.62 4.93
CA LEU A 161 15.23 -8.45 6.24
C LEU A 161 16.40 -9.42 6.37
#